data_AF-A0A5K7YI09-F1
#
_entry.id   AF-A0A5K7YI09-F1
#
_cell.length_a   1.000
_cell.length_b   1.000
_cell.length_c   1.000
_cell.angle_alpha   90.00
_cell.angle_beta   90.00
_cell.angle_gamma   90.00
#
_symmetry.space_group_name_H-M   'P 1'
#
loop_
_entity.id
_entity.type
_entity.pdbx_description
1 polymer ?
#
loop_
_entity_poly.entity_id
_entity_poly.type
_entity_poly.pdbx_seq_one_letter_code
_entity_poly.pdbx_strand_id
1 'polypeptide(L)' 'MLNFSDQGLCFVSHHPLKPGTTIIVRASGEICPSVSADNGCYLRTMGFVTIKWCKENHRQGRPIHEMGAAYLLSY' A
#
# COMPACT_ATOMS: atom_id res chain seq x y z
N MET A 1 16.91 3.31 0.61
CA MET A 1 15.94 2.81 -0.38
C MET A 1 14.77 2.23 0.40
N LEU A 2 13.56 2.80 0.30
CA LEU A 2 12.40 2.48 1.16
C LEU A 2 11.69 1.16 0.80
N ASN A 3 12.14 0.45 -0.23
CA ASN A 3 11.54 -0.81 -0.67
C ASN A 3 11.70 -1.96 0.34
N PHE A 4 12.45 -1.73 1.44
CA PHE A 4 12.88 -2.78 2.38
C PHE A 4 13.07 -2.28 3.83
N SER A 5 12.50 -1.13 4.21
CA SER A 5 12.53 -0.69 5.62
C SER A 5 11.31 -1.21 6.35
N ASP A 6 11.46 -1.64 7.61
CA ASP A 6 10.36 -2.11 8.47
C ASP A 6 9.21 -1.10 8.64
N GLN A 7 9.43 0.17 8.28
CA GLN A 7 8.48 1.27 8.36
C GLN A 7 7.89 1.67 6.99
N GLY A 8 8.20 0.91 5.93
CA GLY A 8 7.82 1.20 4.55
C GLY A 8 6.76 0.24 4.00
N LEU A 9 5.97 0.73 3.05
CA LEU A 9 5.01 -0.05 2.27
C LEU A 9 5.30 0.15 0.79
N CYS A 10 5.25 -0.93 0.00
CA CYS A 10 5.22 -0.86 -1.46
C CYS A 10 3.85 -1.34 -1.97
N PHE A 11 3.25 -0.60 -2.89
CA PHE A 11 1.97 -0.98 -3.51
C PHE A 11 1.86 -0.46 -4.94
N VAL A 12 0.85 -0.93 -5.67
CA VAL A 12 0.58 -0.55 -7.06
C VAL A 12 -0.80 0.11 -7.16
N SER A 13 -0.91 1.16 -7.98
CA SER A 13 -2.16 1.85 -8.28
C SER A 13 -2.28 2.19 -9.78
N HIS A 14 -3.50 2.31 -10.28
CA HIS A 14 -3.74 2.85 -11.63
C HIS A 14 -3.62 4.37 -11.69
N HIS A 15 -3.78 5.05 -10.55
CA HIS A 15 -3.63 6.50 -10.45
C HIS A 15 -2.26 6.86 -9.88
N PRO A 16 -1.51 7.79 -10.50
CA PRO A 16 -0.24 8.26 -9.95
C PRO A 16 -0.48 9.09 -8.69
N LEU A 17 0.40 8.94 -7.70
CA LEU A 17 0.48 9.81 -6.53
C LEU A 17 1.86 10.47 -6.49
N LYS A 18 1.88 11.77 -6.16
CA LYS A 18 3.14 12.52 -6.08
C LYS A 18 3.87 12.20 -4.75
N PRO A 19 5.21 12.15 -4.74
CA PRO A 19 5.97 12.16 -3.50
C PRO A 19 5.56 13.34 -2.61
N GLY A 20 5.44 13.10 -1.30
CA GLY A 20 4.92 14.05 -0.31
C GLY A 20 3.42 13.96 -0.06
N THR A 21 2.65 13.33 -0.95
CA THR A 21 1.22 13.07 -0.71
C THR A 21 1.04 12.13 0.48
N THR A 22 0.17 12.48 1.42
CA THR A 22 -0.22 11.60 2.53
C THR A 22 -1.59 11.00 2.24
N ILE A 23 -1.70 9.69 2.37
CA ILE A 23 -2.93 8.93 2.13
C ILE A 23 -3.24 8.03 3.34
N ILE A 24 -4.49 7.63 3.46
CA ILE A 24 -4.89 6.54 4.35
C ILE A 24 -4.76 5.24 3.57
N VAL A 25 -3.95 4.31 4.09
CA VAL A 25 -3.88 2.95 3.57
C VAL A 25 -4.63 2.01 4.48
N ARG A 26 -5.32 1.06 3.85
CA ARG A 26 -6.01 -0.05 4.49
C ARG A 26 -5.43 -1.34 3.94
N ALA A 27 -4.79 -2.13 4.80
CA ALA A 27 -4.26 -3.44 4.45
C ALA A 27 -5.21 -4.54 4.95
N SER A 28 -5.67 -5.38 4.02
CA SER A 28 -6.34 -6.64 4.30
C SER A 28 -5.40 -7.79 3.95
N GLY A 29 -5.25 -8.77 4.84
CA GLY A 29 -4.41 -9.94 4.56
C GLY A 29 -5.23 -11.10 4.04
N GLU A 30 -5.01 -11.49 2.78
CA GLU A 30 -5.51 -12.74 2.20
C GLU A 30 -4.47 -13.86 2.37
N ILE A 31 -4.18 -14.28 3.61
CA ILE A 31 -3.54 -15.59 3.84
C ILE A 31 -4.16 -16.19 5.10
N CYS A 32 -5.23 -16.96 4.91
CA CYS A 32 -5.47 -18.23 5.59
C CYS A 32 -6.52 -19.02 4.79
N PRO A 33 -6.16 -20.16 4.15
CA PRO A 33 -7.15 -21.04 3.54
C PRO A 33 -7.78 -21.87 4.67
N SER A 34 -8.74 -21.31 5.42
CA SER A 34 -9.68 -22.03 6.30
C SER A 34 -10.26 -21.16 7.43
N VAL A 35 -11.08 -20.15 7.14
CA VAL A 35 -12.21 -19.86 8.04
C VAL A 35 -13.37 -19.40 7.17
N SER A 36 -14.50 -20.07 7.36
CA SER A 36 -15.80 -19.87 6.76
C SER A 36 -16.16 -18.39 6.62
N ALA A 37 -16.66 -18.02 5.46
CA ALA A 37 -17.28 -16.74 5.20
C ALA A 37 -18.57 -16.61 6.01
N ASP A 38 -18.46 -16.10 7.24
CA ASP A 38 -19.59 -15.49 7.93
C ASP A 38 -19.05 -14.43 8.90
N ASN A 39 -19.49 -13.19 8.68
CA ASN A 39 -19.20 -11.99 9.46
C ASN A 39 -17.79 -11.37 9.38
N GLY A 40 -17.68 -10.35 8.52
CA GLY A 40 -17.18 -9.04 8.98
C GLY A 40 -15.66 -8.83 8.99
N CYS A 41 -15.18 -8.18 7.93
CA CYS A 41 -14.09 -7.22 7.97
C CYS A 41 -12.68 -7.73 8.39
N TYR A 42 -11.95 -8.37 7.47
CA TYR A 42 -10.52 -8.68 7.64
C TYR A 42 -9.60 -7.46 7.45
N LEU A 43 -9.89 -6.37 8.17
CA LEU A 43 -8.98 -5.23 8.35
C LEU A 43 -7.82 -5.67 9.26
N ARG A 44 -6.63 -5.88 8.70
CA ARG A 44 -5.45 -6.18 9.54
C ARG A 44 -4.78 -4.91 10.04
N THR A 45 -4.76 -3.83 9.24
CA THR A 45 -4.13 -2.56 9.65
C THR A 45 -4.65 -1.39 8.82
N MET A 46 -4.84 -0.23 9.45
CA MET A 46 -5.10 1.05 8.78
C MET A 46 -4.13 2.10 9.33
N GLY A 47 -3.62 2.98 8.46
CA GLY A 47 -2.70 4.03 8.90
C GLY A 47 -2.47 5.10 7.85
N PHE A 48 -1.94 6.25 8.28
CA PHE A 48 -1.47 7.29 7.38
C PHE A 48 -0.07 6.94 6.88
N VAL A 49 0.11 7.03 5.56
CA VAL A 49 1.42 6.88 4.93
C VAL A 49 1.69 8.06 4.01
N THR A 50 2.94 8.46 3.92
CA THR A 50 3.40 9.47 2.97
C THR A 50 4.12 8.81 1.82
N ILE A 51 3.72 9.12 0.59
CA ILE A 51 4.38 8.67 -0.63
C ILE A 51 5.79 9.25 -0.70
N LYS A 52 6.78 8.42 -0.97
CA LYS A 52 8.19 8.80 -1.05
C LYS A 52 8.73 8.72 -2.47
N TRP A 53 8.22 7.78 -3.26
CA TRP A 53 8.53 7.67 -4.68
C TRP A 53 7.34 7.05 -5.43
N CYS A 54 7.23 7.37 -6.72
CA CYS A 54 6.26 6.81 -7.64
C CYS A 54 6.99 6.53 -8.97
N LYS A 55 6.85 5.31 -9.48
CA LYS A 55 7.44 4.85 -10.73
C LYS A 55 6.35 4.32 -11.64
N GLU A 56 6.25 4.88 -12.85
CA GLU A 56 5.38 4.33 -13.89
C GLU A 56 6.01 3.06 -14.46
N ASN A 57 5.22 2.01 -14.52
CA ASN A 57 5.53 0.73 -15.14
C ASN A 57 4.39 0.36 -16.11
N HIS A 58 4.66 -0.56 -17.02
CA HIS A 58 3.66 -1.05 -17.97
C HIS A 58 3.35 -2.51 -17.66
N ARG A 59 2.10 -2.83 -17.31
CA ARG A 59 1.65 -4.21 -17.11
C ARG A 59 0.48 -4.48 -18.05
N GLN A 60 0.67 -5.44 -18.94
CA GLN A 60 -0.34 -5.83 -19.96
C GLN A 60 -0.85 -4.64 -20.79
N GLY A 61 0.06 -3.73 -21.18
CA GLY A 61 -0.26 -2.59 -22.04
C GLY A 61 -1.01 -1.44 -21.36
N ARG A 62 -1.22 -1.49 -20.03
CA ARG A 62 -1.80 -0.39 -19.25
C ARG A 62 -0.73 0.23 -18.33
N PRO A 63 -0.73 1.57 -18.16
CA PRO A 63 0.14 2.21 -17.18
C PRO A 63 -0.29 1.78 -15.77
N ILE A 64 0.67 1.33 -14.99
CA ILE A 64 0.55 1.05 -13.56
C ILE A 64 1.62 1.83 -12.82
N HIS A 65 1.29 2.30 -11.63
CA HIS A 65 2.19 3.11 -10.82
C HIS A 65 2.60 2.33 -9.60
N GLU A 66 3.86 1.93 -9.55
CA GLU A 66 4.47 1.34 -8.37
C GLU A 66 4.91 2.47 -7.44
N MET A 67 4.61 2.35 -6.15
CA MET A 67 4.86 3.41 -5.18
C MET A 67 5.43 2.84 -3.90
N GLY A 68 6.37 3.59 -3.33
CA GLY A 68 6.84 3.38 -1.96
C GLY A 68 6.32 4.47 -1.06
N ALA A 69 5.78 4.08 0.08
CA ALA A 69 5.29 4.96 1.12
C ALA A 69 5.92 4.60 2.47
N ALA A 70 5.93 5.55 3.40
CA ALA A 70 6.36 5.32 4.78
C ALA A 70 5.23 5.68 5.74
N TYR A 71 5.03 4.88 6.78
CA TYR A 71 4.09 5.21 7.84
C TYR A 71 4.48 6.52 8.53
N LEU A 72 3.49 7.35 8.85
CA LEU A 72 3.68 8.40 9.84
C LEU A 72 3.80 7.73 11.20
N LEU A 73 5.03 7.61 11.72
CA LEU A 73 5.24 7.34 13.13
C LEU A 73 4.98 8.65 13.88
N SER A 74 3.89 8.70 14.63
CA SER A 74 3.70 9.72 15.66
C SER A 74 4.75 9.50 16.75
N TYR A 75 5.57 10.52 17.01
CA TYR A 75 6.47 10.58 18.17
C TYR A 75 5.69 10.86 19.45
#